data_AF-A0A6I9WMJ0-F1
#
_entry.id   AF-A0A6I9WMJ0-F1
#
_cell.length_a   1.000
_cell.length_b   1.000
_cell.length_c   1.000
_cell.angle_alpha   90.00
_cell.angle_beta   90.00
_cell.angle_gamma   90.00
#
_symmetry.space_group_name_H-M   'P 1'
#
loop_
_entity.id
_entity.type
_entity.pdbx_description
1 polymer ?
#
loop_
_entity_poly.entity_id
_entity_poly.type
_entity_poly.pdbx_seq_one_letter_code
_entity_poly.pdbx_strand_id
1 'polypeptide(L)'
;MGCNTSKESVQPAVDEAKEGDSVKNGDISKAAEDSATNAESSDKEKENDTEEEKQKEAAATKIQAAFRGHHARKSLRVSETASKPKTDEESTEQSTKEQLEEEFPTDDQELCDAAKKIQATFRGHMSRKEQATAAAKSAINMVESATAKIEEKMQDAVHELEGIDLADPDLHKAATKIQASFRGHKVRQEVNIHSTADDSKK
;
A
#
# COMPACT_ATOMS: atom_id res chain seq x y z
N MET A 1 -10.85 35.44 4.23
CA MET A 1 -10.87 35.08 2.79
C MET A 1 -11.26 33.61 2.72
N GLY A 2 -12.56 33.35 2.59
CA GLY A 2 -13.10 31.98 2.50
C GLY A 2 -13.38 31.66 1.04
N CYS A 3 -12.73 30.63 0.52
CA CYS A 3 -12.96 30.14 -0.83
C CYS A 3 -14.17 29.20 -0.83
N ASN A 4 -15.28 29.65 -1.42
CA ASN A 4 -16.44 28.82 -1.74
C ASN A 4 -16.27 28.30 -3.18
N THR A 5 -16.19 26.98 -3.36
CA THR A 5 -16.25 26.32 -4.66
C THR A 5 -17.68 25.82 -4.92
N SER A 6 -18.41 26.55 -5.76
CA SER A 6 -19.74 26.16 -6.21
C SER A 6 -19.67 25.07 -7.29
N LYS A 7 -20.52 24.07 -7.12
CA LYS A 7 -20.80 22.95 -8.04
C LYS A 7 -21.25 23.45 -9.41
N GLU A 8 -20.60 22.97 -10.46
CA GLU A 8 -21.06 23.08 -11.84
C GLU A 8 -21.77 21.77 -12.22
N SER A 9 -23.08 21.87 -12.45
CA SER A 9 -23.91 20.83 -13.05
C SER A 9 -23.86 20.97 -14.56
N VAL A 10 -23.43 19.91 -15.26
CA VAL A 10 -23.56 19.80 -16.72
C VAL A 10 -24.52 18.66 -17.03
N GLN A 11 -25.64 19.00 -17.66
CA GLN A 11 -26.54 18.05 -18.33
C GLN A 11 -26.24 18.02 -19.84
N PRO A 12 -26.62 16.94 -20.55
CA PRO A 12 -26.14 16.63 -21.89
C PRO A 12 -27.03 17.21 -22.99
N ALA A 13 -26.43 17.54 -24.13
CA ALA A 13 -27.13 17.90 -25.36
C ALA A 13 -26.77 16.92 -26.49
N VAL A 14 -27.82 16.43 -27.12
CA VAL A 14 -27.90 15.64 -28.34
C VAL A 14 -27.60 16.52 -29.58
N ASP A 15 -27.04 15.94 -30.65
CA ASP A 15 -27.65 15.96 -32.00
C ASP A 15 -26.71 15.47 -33.14
N GLU A 16 -27.28 14.53 -33.90
CA GLU A 16 -27.32 14.34 -35.36
C GLU A 16 -26.07 14.32 -36.29
N ALA A 17 -25.84 13.10 -36.83
CA ALA A 17 -25.90 12.70 -38.24
C ALA A 17 -24.87 13.17 -39.31
N LYS A 18 -24.38 12.16 -40.06
CA LYS A 18 -24.11 12.06 -41.54
C LYS A 18 -22.75 11.35 -41.80
N GLU A 19 -22.69 10.11 -42.31
CA GLU A 19 -23.01 9.56 -43.65
C GLU A 19 -21.76 9.44 -44.57
N GLY A 20 -21.56 8.24 -45.14
CA GLY A 20 -20.65 7.92 -46.26
C GLY A 20 -19.33 7.24 -45.83
N ASP A 21 -18.81 6.19 -46.46
CA ASP A 21 -19.15 5.51 -47.70
C ASP A 21 -18.42 4.14 -47.75
N SER A 22 -19.03 3.21 -48.48
CA SER A 22 -18.67 1.91 -49.05
C SER A 22 -17.22 1.34 -48.93
N VAL A 23 -16.97 0.02 -48.94
CA VAL A 23 -17.05 -0.87 -50.13
C VAL A 23 -16.74 -2.35 -49.75
N LYS A 24 -17.62 -3.26 -50.22
CA LYS A 24 -17.46 -4.69 -50.69
C LYS A 24 -16.97 -5.77 -49.70
N ASN A 25 -17.83 -6.73 -49.33
CA ASN A 25 -18.32 -7.93 -50.07
C ASN A 25 -17.40 -9.15 -49.91
N GLY A 26 -17.98 -10.25 -49.43
CA GLY A 26 -17.37 -11.58 -49.38
C GLY A 26 -18.23 -12.60 -48.66
N ASP A 27 -19.46 -12.79 -49.16
CA ASP A 27 -20.41 -13.86 -48.83
C ASP A 27 -19.77 -15.25 -48.90
N ILE A 28 -19.92 -16.06 -47.84
CA ILE A 28 -20.16 -17.50 -48.00
C ILE A 28 -21.09 -17.99 -46.89
N SER A 29 -22.36 -18.00 -47.22
CA SER A 29 -23.43 -18.70 -46.51
C SER A 29 -23.17 -20.21 -46.37
N LYS A 30 -23.44 -20.80 -45.19
CA LYS A 30 -23.98 -22.17 -45.11
C LYS A 30 -24.93 -22.31 -43.92
N ALA A 31 -26.18 -22.58 -44.28
CA ALA A 31 -27.35 -22.70 -43.44
C ALA A 31 -27.59 -24.14 -42.94
N ALA A 32 -28.60 -24.21 -42.06
CA ALA A 32 -29.46 -25.33 -41.65
C ALA A 32 -28.93 -26.18 -40.48
N GLU A 33 -29.50 -26.08 -39.28
CA GLU A 33 -30.84 -26.48 -38.75
C GLU A 33 -30.59 -27.67 -37.82
N ASP A 34 -30.90 -27.58 -36.52
CA ASP A 34 -32.12 -28.15 -35.94
C ASP A 34 -32.06 -28.17 -34.39
N SER A 35 -33.26 -28.34 -33.86
CA SER A 35 -33.86 -28.09 -32.56
C SER A 35 -33.36 -28.89 -31.35
N ALA A 36 -33.51 -28.23 -30.19
CA ALA A 36 -33.84 -28.73 -28.85
C ALA A 36 -33.01 -29.89 -28.24
N THR A 37 -32.43 -29.64 -27.06
CA THR A 37 -33.02 -30.10 -25.79
C THR A 37 -32.15 -29.73 -24.58
N ASN A 38 -32.86 -29.29 -23.54
CA ASN A 38 -32.58 -29.45 -22.12
C ASN A 38 -31.76 -28.37 -21.37
N ALA A 39 -32.42 -27.86 -20.35
CA ALA A 39 -32.02 -26.82 -19.45
C ALA A 39 -31.14 -27.34 -18.30
N GLU A 40 -30.28 -26.44 -17.83
CA GLU A 40 -29.74 -26.34 -16.47
C GLU A 40 -28.79 -27.45 -15.97
N SER A 41 -27.49 -27.24 -16.20
CA SER A 41 -26.47 -27.29 -15.13
C SER A 41 -25.12 -26.77 -15.65
N SER A 42 -24.36 -26.05 -14.80
CA SER A 42 -22.95 -25.61 -14.93
C SER A 42 -22.61 -24.16 -15.38
N ASP A 43 -23.47 -23.18 -15.08
CA ASP A 43 -23.20 -21.73 -15.30
C ASP A 43 -22.23 -21.09 -14.26
N LYS A 44 -21.30 -21.85 -13.68
CA LYS A 44 -20.40 -21.36 -12.61
C LYS A 44 -18.90 -21.50 -12.93
N GLU A 45 -18.55 -22.17 -14.02
CA GLU A 45 -17.15 -22.33 -14.46
C GLU A 45 -16.74 -21.29 -15.52
N LYS A 46 -17.68 -20.72 -16.28
CA LYS A 46 -17.39 -19.71 -17.32
C LYS A 46 -17.01 -18.32 -16.79
N GLU A 47 -17.47 -17.93 -15.61
CA GLU A 47 -17.18 -16.60 -15.05
C GLU A 47 -15.73 -16.48 -14.55
N ASN A 48 -15.16 -17.55 -13.97
CA ASN A 48 -13.77 -17.56 -13.49
C ASN A 48 -12.75 -17.53 -14.65
N ASP A 49 -12.99 -18.29 -15.72
CA ASP A 49 -12.10 -18.28 -16.90
C ASP A 49 -12.03 -16.91 -17.56
N THR A 50 -13.16 -16.19 -17.61
CA THR A 50 -13.25 -14.85 -18.20
C THR A 50 -12.47 -13.81 -17.37
N GLU A 51 -12.53 -13.92 -16.03
CA GLU A 51 -11.75 -13.04 -15.15
C GLU A 51 -10.25 -13.32 -15.22
N GLU A 52 -9.84 -14.58 -15.29
CA GLU A 52 -8.43 -14.95 -15.48
C GLU A 52 -7.87 -14.46 -16.83
N GLU A 53 -8.64 -14.57 -17.92
CA GLU A 53 -8.22 -14.05 -19.22
C GLU A 53 -8.05 -12.54 -19.18
N LYS A 54 -9.00 -11.81 -18.58
CA LYS A 54 -8.90 -10.35 -18.41
C LYS A 54 -7.68 -9.94 -17.56
N GLN A 55 -7.34 -10.72 -16.55
CA GLN A 55 -6.13 -10.51 -15.75
C GLN A 55 -4.85 -10.79 -16.56
N LYS A 56 -4.84 -11.85 -17.38
CA LYS A 56 -3.72 -12.17 -18.29
C LYS A 56 -3.53 -11.06 -19.34
N GLU A 57 -4.61 -10.52 -19.90
CA GLU A 57 -4.57 -9.39 -20.83
C GLU A 57 -4.09 -8.09 -20.17
N ALA A 58 -4.56 -7.78 -18.97
CA ALA A 58 -4.11 -6.63 -18.19
C ALA A 58 -2.62 -6.74 -17.83
N ALA A 59 -2.17 -7.93 -17.43
CA ALA A 59 -0.77 -8.21 -17.14
C ALA A 59 0.11 -8.08 -18.40
N ALA A 60 -0.35 -8.64 -19.54
CA ALA A 60 0.35 -8.51 -20.82
C ALA A 60 0.48 -7.04 -21.24
N THR A 61 -0.59 -6.25 -21.13
CA THR A 61 -0.58 -4.81 -21.44
C THR A 61 0.42 -4.06 -20.54
N LYS A 62 0.47 -4.40 -19.24
CA LYS A 62 1.42 -3.82 -18.29
C LYS A 62 2.88 -4.13 -18.66
N ILE A 63 3.16 -5.38 -19.05
CA ILE A 63 4.49 -5.81 -19.50
C ILE A 63 4.88 -5.09 -20.79
N GLN A 64 3.98 -4.99 -21.76
CA GLN A 64 4.20 -4.29 -23.03
C GLN A 64 4.48 -2.80 -22.81
N ALA A 65 3.67 -2.14 -21.97
CA ALA A 65 3.87 -0.73 -21.62
C ALA A 65 5.22 -0.51 -20.92
N ALA A 66 5.58 -1.38 -19.97
CA ALA A 66 6.86 -1.33 -19.27
C ALA A 66 8.05 -1.52 -20.23
N PHE A 67 7.95 -2.47 -21.15
CA PHE A 67 8.97 -2.76 -22.16
C PHE A 67 9.15 -1.60 -23.14
N ARG A 68 8.05 -1.04 -23.68
CA ARG A 68 8.08 0.14 -24.55
C ARG A 68 8.72 1.33 -23.84
N GLY A 69 8.35 1.56 -22.58
CA GLY A 69 8.95 2.61 -21.76
C GLY A 69 10.43 2.38 -21.49
N HIS A 70 10.84 1.14 -21.21
CA HIS A 70 12.25 0.79 -21.02
C HIS A 70 13.07 1.01 -22.29
N HIS A 71 12.54 0.66 -23.46
CA HIS A 71 13.18 0.91 -24.74
C HIS A 71 13.36 2.41 -25.02
N ALA A 72 12.32 3.22 -24.83
CA ALA A 72 12.41 4.67 -25.00
C ALA A 72 13.43 5.31 -24.03
N ARG A 73 13.43 4.88 -22.76
CA ARG A 73 14.42 5.35 -21.78
C ARG A 73 15.84 4.89 -22.12
N LYS A 74 16.01 3.68 -22.67
CA LYS A 74 17.30 3.14 -23.07
C LYS A 74 17.85 3.86 -24.30
N SER A 75 17.02 4.18 -25.30
CA SER A 75 17.47 4.97 -26.45
C SER A 75 17.90 6.38 -26.05
N LEU A 76 17.18 7.03 -25.13
CA LEU A 76 17.55 8.34 -24.60
C LEU A 76 18.84 8.29 -23.75
N ARG A 77 19.02 7.25 -22.93
CA ARG A 77 20.27 7.05 -22.19
C ARG A 77 21.46 6.76 -23.11
N VAL A 78 21.24 6.03 -24.20
CA VAL A 78 22.30 5.76 -25.18
C VAL A 78 22.63 7.02 -25.96
N SER A 79 21.66 7.87 -26.33
CA SER A 79 21.98 9.19 -26.86
C SER A 79 22.75 10.02 -25.85
N GLU A 80 22.34 10.05 -24.58
CA GLU A 80 23.01 10.83 -23.52
C GLU A 80 24.44 10.34 -23.20
N THR A 81 24.71 9.04 -23.36
CA THR A 81 26.04 8.45 -23.12
C THR A 81 26.94 8.42 -24.36
N ALA A 82 26.37 8.40 -25.56
CA ALA A 82 27.09 8.53 -26.83
C ALA A 82 27.31 10.00 -27.23
N SER A 83 26.43 10.91 -26.79
CA SER A 83 26.61 12.36 -26.84
C SER A 83 27.33 12.85 -25.58
N LYS A 84 28.52 12.30 -25.32
CA LYS A 84 29.63 13.16 -24.88
C LYS A 84 30.34 13.66 -26.13
N PRO A 85 29.81 14.66 -26.87
CA PRO A 85 30.65 15.40 -27.77
C PRO A 85 31.58 16.24 -26.89
N LYS A 86 32.85 16.25 -27.26
CA LYS A 86 33.63 17.47 -27.16
C LYS A 86 32.85 18.52 -27.98
N THR A 87 32.43 19.63 -27.35
CA THR A 87 32.23 21.01 -27.90
C THR A 87 31.71 21.13 -29.36
N ASP A 88 30.66 21.85 -29.76
CA ASP A 88 29.94 23.02 -29.25
C ASP A 88 28.55 23.13 -29.95
N GLU A 89 27.71 24.02 -29.39
CA GLU A 89 26.57 24.76 -29.97
C GLU A 89 25.13 24.19 -30.02
N GLU A 90 24.26 25.03 -29.46
CA GLU A 90 22.79 25.16 -29.51
C GLU A 90 21.86 24.29 -28.62
N SER A 91 21.28 25.02 -27.64
CA SER A 91 20.10 24.71 -26.80
C SER A 91 20.22 23.61 -25.76
N THR A 92 20.98 23.90 -24.71
CA THR A 92 20.49 23.80 -23.31
C THR A 92 21.37 24.74 -22.50
N GLU A 93 20.77 25.62 -21.70
CA GLU A 93 21.45 26.57 -20.80
C GLU A 93 22.22 25.81 -19.70
N GLN A 94 23.31 25.15 -20.07
CA GLN A 94 24.31 24.67 -19.15
C GLN A 94 25.21 25.86 -18.88
N SER A 95 24.99 26.52 -17.74
CA SER A 95 25.99 27.40 -17.14
C SER A 95 27.35 26.76 -17.33
N THR A 96 28.22 27.39 -18.13
CA THR A 96 29.57 26.88 -18.31
C THR A 96 30.25 26.90 -16.96
N LYS A 97 31.16 25.94 -16.71
CA LYS A 97 31.86 25.84 -15.43
C LYS A 97 32.53 27.17 -15.04
N GLU A 98 33.01 27.90 -16.03
CA GLU A 98 33.64 29.22 -15.87
C GLU A 98 32.64 30.30 -15.41
N GLN A 99 31.41 30.32 -15.92
CA GLN A 99 30.35 31.23 -15.44
C GLN A 99 29.93 30.92 -14.00
N LEU A 100 29.93 29.63 -13.62
CA LEU A 100 29.65 29.19 -12.25
C LEU A 100 30.76 29.56 -11.27
N GLU A 101 32.03 29.46 -11.68
CA GLU A 101 33.18 29.93 -10.89
C GLU A 101 33.20 31.46 -10.75
N GLU A 102 32.68 32.20 -11.73
CA GLU A 102 32.53 33.66 -11.67
C GLU A 102 31.38 34.11 -10.76
N GLU A 103 30.23 33.42 -10.78
CA GLU A 103 29.10 33.70 -9.86
C GLU A 103 29.32 33.18 -8.43
N PHE A 104 30.08 32.10 -8.26
CA PHE A 104 30.37 31.47 -6.97
C PHE A 104 31.89 31.38 -6.75
N PRO A 105 32.55 32.50 -6.41
CA PRO A 105 33.98 32.50 -6.18
C PRO A 105 34.34 31.56 -5.03
N THR A 106 35.31 30.66 -5.25
CA THR A 106 35.78 29.73 -4.22
C THR A 106 36.46 30.43 -3.04
N ASP A 107 36.93 31.67 -3.27
CA ASP A 107 37.60 32.48 -2.25
C ASP A 107 36.62 33.29 -1.40
N ASP A 108 35.31 33.27 -1.74
CA ASP A 108 34.28 33.88 -0.91
C ASP A 108 34.02 33.00 0.33
N GLN A 109 34.58 33.46 1.45
CA GLN A 109 34.47 32.80 2.74
C GLN A 109 33.01 32.72 3.24
N GLU A 110 32.19 33.75 3.01
CA GLU A 110 30.79 33.75 3.43
C GLU A 110 29.98 32.71 2.65
N LEU A 111 30.23 32.62 1.35
CA LEU A 111 29.59 31.63 0.47
C LEU A 111 29.97 30.19 0.88
N CYS A 112 31.26 29.96 1.12
CA CYS A 112 31.76 28.67 1.61
C CYS A 112 31.13 28.28 2.95
N ASP A 113 31.03 29.21 3.89
CA ASP A 113 30.48 28.93 5.23
C ASP A 113 28.97 28.73 5.19
N ALA A 114 28.25 29.46 4.34
CA ALA A 114 26.85 29.22 4.05
C ALA A 114 26.63 27.82 3.45
N ALA A 115 27.43 27.44 2.45
CA ALA A 115 27.37 26.12 1.82
C ALA A 115 27.62 25.00 2.84
N LYS A 116 28.66 25.12 3.68
CA LYS A 116 28.94 24.16 4.77
C LYS A 116 27.76 24.05 5.73
N LYS A 117 27.12 25.16 6.09
CA LYS A 117 25.95 25.18 6.99
C LYS A 117 24.75 24.46 6.36
N ILE A 118 24.47 24.69 5.09
CA ILE A 118 23.40 23.99 4.35
C ILE A 118 23.69 22.48 4.30
N GLN A 119 24.92 22.08 3.97
CA GLN A 119 25.32 20.67 3.93
C GLN A 119 25.21 20.00 5.30
N ALA A 120 25.69 20.66 6.35
CA ALA A 120 25.62 20.15 7.72
C ALA A 120 24.17 20.00 8.20
N THR A 121 23.32 21.01 7.97
CA THR A 121 21.91 20.96 8.35
C THR A 121 21.14 19.89 7.59
N PHE A 122 21.40 19.71 6.28
CA PHE A 122 20.80 18.67 5.45
C PHE A 122 21.21 17.27 5.91
N ARG A 123 22.50 17.04 6.15
CA ARG A 123 23.00 15.76 6.69
C ARG A 123 22.34 15.44 8.03
N GLY A 124 22.22 16.43 8.90
CA GLY A 124 21.53 16.29 10.18
C GLY A 124 20.03 16.00 10.02
N HIS A 125 19.35 16.67 9.09
CA HIS A 125 17.94 16.43 8.79
C HIS A 125 17.71 15.00 8.29
N MET A 126 18.55 14.50 7.38
CA MET A 126 18.44 13.12 6.88
C MET A 126 18.61 12.09 8.00
N SER A 127 19.63 12.25 8.85
CA SER A 127 19.81 11.34 9.99
C SER A 127 18.63 11.37 10.96
N ARG A 128 18.07 12.55 11.27
CA ARG A 128 16.89 12.68 12.13
C ARG A 128 15.65 12.07 11.49
N LYS A 129 15.44 12.26 10.18
CA LYS A 129 14.33 11.67 9.43
C LYS A 129 14.41 10.15 9.44
N GLU A 130 15.58 9.58 9.18
CA GLU A 130 15.81 8.14 9.25
C GLU A 130 15.52 7.59 10.64
N GLN A 131 16.07 8.20 11.69
CA GLN A 131 15.81 7.80 13.08
C GLN A 131 14.32 7.89 13.45
N ALA A 132 13.64 8.97 13.05
CA ALA A 132 12.20 9.12 13.28
C ALA A 132 11.39 8.02 12.56
N THR A 133 11.73 7.71 11.32
CA THR A 133 11.07 6.62 10.57
C THR A 133 11.38 5.25 11.15
N ALA A 134 12.60 5.00 11.63
CA ALA A 134 12.99 3.75 12.27
C ALA A 134 12.29 3.57 13.63
N ALA A 135 12.22 4.61 14.44
CA ALA A 135 11.50 4.61 15.71
C ALA A 135 9.99 4.39 15.50
N ALA A 136 9.39 5.05 14.51
CA ALA A 136 7.97 4.85 14.16
C ALA A 136 7.70 3.41 13.71
N LYS A 137 8.54 2.85 12.83
CA LYS A 137 8.44 1.44 12.39
C LYS A 137 8.60 0.46 13.55
N SER A 138 9.55 0.72 14.46
CA SER A 138 9.74 -0.12 15.64
C SER A 138 8.53 -0.09 16.57
N ALA A 139 7.94 1.09 16.78
CA ALA A 139 6.71 1.22 17.58
C ALA A 139 5.54 0.47 16.94
N ILE A 140 5.36 0.60 15.61
CA ILE A 140 4.33 -0.14 14.87
C ILE A 140 4.52 -1.65 15.02
N ASN A 141 5.73 -2.17 14.83
CA ASN A 141 6.01 -3.60 14.98
C ASN A 141 5.74 -4.12 16.40
N MET A 142 6.02 -3.32 17.43
CA MET A 142 5.69 -3.71 18.81
C MET A 142 4.19 -3.78 19.04
N VAL A 143 3.43 -2.82 18.51
CA VAL A 143 1.97 -2.82 18.58
C VAL A 143 1.42 -4.03 17.83
N GLU A 144 1.89 -4.27 16.60
CA GLU A 144 1.46 -5.39 15.77
C GLU A 144 1.74 -6.75 16.42
N SER A 145 2.91 -6.92 17.06
CA SER A 145 3.22 -8.13 17.83
C SER A 145 2.33 -8.29 19.06
N ALA A 146 2.02 -7.19 19.75
CA ALA A 146 1.12 -7.22 20.90
C ALA A 146 -0.32 -7.54 20.48
N THR A 147 -0.81 -6.97 19.38
CA THR A 147 -2.15 -7.27 18.84
C THR A 147 -2.24 -8.70 18.35
N ALA A 148 -1.22 -9.22 17.66
CA ALA A 148 -1.17 -10.62 17.23
C ALA A 148 -1.24 -11.59 18.43
N LYS A 149 -0.55 -11.30 19.53
CA LYS A 149 -0.63 -12.10 20.77
C LYS A 149 -1.99 -12.04 21.45
N ILE A 150 -2.68 -10.91 21.38
CA ILE A 150 -4.03 -10.78 21.92
C ILE A 150 -5.01 -11.59 21.06
N GLU A 151 -4.87 -11.49 19.74
CA GLU A 151 -5.71 -12.20 18.78
C GLU A 151 -5.51 -13.72 18.87
N GLU A 152 -4.27 -14.19 19.00
CA GLU A 152 -3.95 -15.60 19.25
C GLU A 152 -4.64 -16.13 20.52
N LYS A 153 -4.51 -15.40 21.64
CA LYS A 153 -5.17 -15.79 22.91
C LYS A 153 -6.69 -15.72 22.82
N MET A 154 -7.23 -14.79 22.03
CA MET A 154 -8.68 -14.69 21.82
C MET A 154 -9.18 -15.87 20.98
N GLN A 155 -8.46 -16.25 19.93
CA GLN A 155 -8.80 -17.42 19.11
C GLN A 155 -8.70 -18.72 19.91
N ASP A 156 -7.65 -18.87 20.73
CA ASP A 156 -7.49 -20.02 21.64
C ASP A 156 -8.66 -20.11 22.63
N ALA A 157 -9.04 -19.00 23.26
CA ALA A 157 -10.21 -18.95 24.15
C ALA A 157 -11.53 -19.24 23.42
N VAL A 158 -11.69 -18.77 22.18
CA VAL A 158 -12.88 -19.06 21.37
C VAL A 158 -12.93 -20.55 21.01
N HIS A 159 -11.80 -21.16 20.67
CA HIS A 159 -11.73 -22.58 20.35
C HIS A 159 -11.98 -23.46 21.59
N GLU A 160 -11.48 -23.08 22.76
CA GLU A 160 -11.76 -23.78 24.01
C GLU A 160 -13.25 -23.71 24.41
N LEU A 161 -13.92 -22.61 24.06
CA LEU A 161 -15.36 -22.42 24.29
C LEU A 161 -16.23 -23.07 23.19
N GLU A 162 -15.64 -23.61 22.13
CA GLU A 162 -16.38 -24.21 21.03
C GLU A 162 -17.11 -25.48 21.50
N GLY A 163 -18.46 -25.44 21.45
CA GLY A 163 -19.32 -26.53 21.92
C GLY A 163 -19.84 -26.40 23.35
N ILE A 164 -19.51 -25.31 24.07
CA ILE A 164 -20.09 -24.99 25.37
C ILE A 164 -21.33 -24.09 25.18
N ASP A 165 -22.47 -24.50 25.75
CA ASP A 165 -23.68 -23.66 25.74
C ASP A 165 -23.59 -22.57 26.81
N LEU A 166 -23.25 -21.35 26.38
CA LEU A 166 -23.16 -20.18 27.25
C LEU A 166 -24.52 -19.74 27.82
N ALA A 167 -25.65 -20.25 27.31
CA ALA A 167 -26.97 -19.95 27.86
C ALA A 167 -27.38 -20.90 28.99
N ASP A 168 -26.61 -21.98 29.25
CA ASP A 168 -26.95 -22.96 30.28
C ASP A 168 -26.90 -22.32 31.70
N PRO A 169 -28.04 -22.29 32.44
CA PRO A 169 -28.08 -21.76 33.79
C PRO A 169 -27.18 -22.52 34.78
N ASP A 170 -26.93 -23.82 34.59
CA ASP A 170 -26.10 -24.60 35.50
C ASP A 170 -24.61 -24.35 35.27
N LEU A 171 -24.18 -24.15 34.01
CA LEU A 171 -22.86 -23.62 33.67
C LEU A 171 -22.59 -22.26 34.35
N HIS A 172 -23.55 -21.33 34.30
CA HIS A 172 -23.42 -20.03 34.95
C HIS A 172 -23.26 -20.12 36.48
N LYS A 173 -24.03 -21.00 37.14
CA LYS A 173 -23.90 -21.24 38.59
C LYS A 173 -22.52 -21.81 38.93
N ALA A 174 -22.03 -22.75 38.14
CA ALA A 174 -20.70 -23.34 38.34
C ALA A 174 -19.59 -22.31 38.14
N ALA A 175 -19.64 -21.53 37.05
CA ALA A 175 -18.69 -20.46 36.76
C ALA A 175 -18.65 -19.43 37.90
N THR A 176 -19.80 -18.99 38.40
CA THR A 176 -19.91 -18.05 39.53
C THR A 176 -19.22 -18.60 40.78
N LYS A 177 -19.38 -19.90 41.08
CA LYS A 177 -18.74 -20.55 42.23
C LYS A 177 -17.21 -20.62 42.06
N ILE A 178 -16.73 -20.94 40.87
CA ILE A 178 -15.30 -20.97 40.54
C ILE A 178 -14.69 -19.57 40.68
N GLN A 179 -15.34 -18.55 40.13
CA GLN A 179 -14.90 -17.14 40.20
C GLN A 179 -14.84 -16.64 41.66
N ALA A 180 -15.86 -16.92 42.47
CA ALA A 180 -15.89 -16.53 43.88
C ALA A 180 -14.76 -17.21 44.68
N SER A 181 -14.53 -18.51 44.44
CA SER A 181 -13.45 -19.26 45.07
C SER A 181 -12.07 -18.71 44.68
N PHE A 182 -11.84 -18.44 43.39
CA PHE A 182 -10.58 -17.90 42.87
C PHE A 182 -10.30 -16.49 43.40
N ARG A 183 -11.30 -15.60 43.40
CA ARG A 183 -11.15 -14.25 43.97
C ARG A 183 -10.76 -14.32 45.45
N GLY A 184 -11.40 -15.20 46.21
CA GLY A 184 -11.02 -15.45 47.61
C GLY A 184 -9.61 -16.02 47.74
N HIS A 185 -9.20 -16.95 46.86
CA HIS A 185 -7.86 -17.51 46.86
C HIS A 185 -6.79 -16.45 46.58
N LYS A 186 -7.01 -15.57 45.60
CA LYS A 186 -6.06 -14.49 45.25
C LYS A 186 -5.82 -13.54 46.43
N VAL A 187 -6.88 -13.11 47.11
CA VAL A 187 -6.76 -12.26 48.31
C VAL A 187 -6.01 -12.98 49.43
N ARG A 188 -6.33 -14.24 49.70
CA ARG A 188 -5.62 -15.03 50.71
C ARG A 188 -4.15 -15.23 50.37
N GLN A 189 -3.83 -15.44 49.09
CA GLN A 189 -2.45 -15.56 48.62
C GLN A 189 -1.67 -14.26 48.84
N GLU A 190 -2.23 -13.11 48.47
CA GLU A 190 -1.62 -11.80 48.67
C GLU A 190 -1.38 -11.53 50.17
N VAL A 191 -2.37 -11.76 51.03
CA VAL A 191 -2.25 -11.60 52.49
C VAL A 191 -1.21 -12.54 53.10
N ASN A 192 -1.17 -13.81 52.65
CA ASN A 192 -0.21 -14.78 53.17
C ASN A 192 1.23 -14.41 52.78
N ILE A 193 1.45 -13.92 51.55
CA ILE A 193 2.76 -13.42 51.11
C ILE A 193 3.19 -12.22 51.96
N HIS A 194 2.29 -11.26 52.21
CA HIS A 194 2.61 -10.09 53.04
C HIS A 194 2.88 -10.45 54.52
N SER A 195 2.13 -11.40 55.10
CA SER A 195 2.37 -11.86 56.48
C SER A 195 3.72 -12.56 56.64
N THR A 196 4.14 -13.38 55.67
CA THR A 196 5.45 -14.07 55.72
C THR A 196 6.64 -13.12 55.54
N ALA A 197 6.45 -11.98 54.87
CA ALA A 197 7.50 -11.00 54.63
C ALA A 197 7.79 -10.09 55.85
N ASP A 198 6.80 -9.83 56.71
CA ASP A 198 6.96 -8.99 57.91
C ASP A 198 7.54 -9.78 59.10
N ASP A 199 7.19 -11.06 59.28
CA ASP A 199 7.76 -11.89 60.35
C ASP A 199 9.23 -12.27 60.09
N SER A 200 9.70 -12.20 58.84
CA SER A 200 11.11 -12.46 58.48
C SER A 200 12.04 -11.27 58.75
N LYS A 201 11.51 -10.12 59.21
CA LYS A 201 12.27 -8.88 59.47
C LYS A 201 12.37 -8.50 60.96
N LYS A 202 11.94 -9.38 61.86
CA LYS A 202 11.96 -9.14 63.31
C LYS A 202 13.03 -9.95 64.03
#